data_AF-A0A224XQY5-F1
#
_entry.id   AF-A0A224XQY5-F1
#
_cell.length_a   1.000
_cell.length_b   1.000
_cell.length_c   1.000
_cell.angle_alpha   90.00
_cell.angle_beta   90.00
_cell.angle_gamma   90.00
#
_symmetry.space_group_name_H-M   'P 1'
#
loop_
_entity.id
_entity.type
_entity.pdbx_description
1 polymer ?
#
loop_
_entity_poly.entity_id
_entity_poly.type
_entity_poly.pdbx_seq_one_letter_code
_entity_poly.pdbx_strand_id
1 'polypeptide(L)'
;MVSNVWIIQIMARTMASYVPFGMEPGLCTAQGNLYSMHAANLTFWAVQMMDSRSNGISGLLSGNRHDFGNLDQCANISVPEYNIYGRYFVVNLKFNLKK
;
A
#
# COMPACT_ATOMS: atom_id res chain seq x y z
N MET A 1 -1.66 10.32 -27.61
CA MET A 1 -1.47 11.54 -26.81
C MET A 1 -0.76 11.12 -25.52
N VAL A 2 0.56 11.32 -25.42
CA VAL A 2 1.32 10.92 -24.23
C VAL A 2 1.10 12.01 -23.18
N SER A 3 0.26 11.75 -22.19
CA SER A 3 0.02 12.66 -21.08
C SER A 3 1.30 12.84 -20.26
N ASN A 4 1.65 14.08 -19.91
CA ASN A 4 2.71 14.37 -18.93
C ASN A 4 2.28 13.80 -17.57
N VAL A 5 2.74 12.60 -17.22
CA VAL A 5 2.44 11.97 -15.93
C VAL A 5 3.51 12.37 -14.94
N TRP A 6 3.10 13.06 -13.87
CA TRP A 6 4.02 13.44 -12.81
C TRP A 6 4.40 12.22 -11.95
N ILE A 7 5.62 12.21 -11.41
CA ILE A 7 6.19 11.06 -10.72
C ILE A 7 5.34 10.56 -9.53
N ILE A 8 4.67 11.46 -8.79
CA ILE A 8 3.79 11.05 -7.68
C ILE A 8 2.57 10.28 -8.20
N GLN A 9 2.06 10.59 -9.39
CA GLN A 9 0.96 9.81 -9.96
C GLN A 9 1.41 8.40 -10.32
N ILE A 10 2.63 8.25 -10.83
CA ILE A 10 3.23 6.93 -11.09
C ILE A 10 3.36 6.17 -9.77
N MET A 11 3.94 6.80 -8.75
CA MET A 11 4.12 6.18 -7.44
C MET A 11 2.78 5.80 -6.79
N ALA A 12 1.78 6.68 -6.80
CA ALA A 12 0.46 6.43 -6.23
C ALA A 12 -0.24 5.25 -6.92
N ARG A 13 -0.20 5.19 -8.26
CA ARG A 13 -0.77 4.08 -9.03
C ARG A 13 -0.05 2.76 -8.74
N THR A 14 1.28 2.79 -8.72
CA THR A 14 2.10 1.60 -8.41
C THR A 14 1.81 1.09 -7.00
N MET A 15 1.71 1.98 -6.01
CA MET A 15 1.39 1.59 -4.62
C MET A 15 -0.04 1.09 -4.47
N ALA A 16 -1.01 1.65 -5.21
CA ALA A 16 -2.40 1.24 -5.12
C ALA A 16 -2.61 -0.23 -5.48
N SER A 17 -1.86 -0.73 -6.46
CA SER A 17 -1.87 -2.14 -6.92
C SER A 17 -0.68 -2.97 -6.42
N TYR A 18 0.07 -2.47 -5.44
CA TYR A 18 1.25 -3.17 -4.95
C TYR A 18 0.86 -4.37 -4.09
N VAL A 19 1.41 -5.54 -4.44
CA VAL A 19 1.37 -6.74 -3.60
C VAL A 19 2.79 -6.98 -3.06
N PRO A 20 2.98 -7.11 -1.74
CA PRO A 20 4.29 -7.39 -1.16
C PRO A 20 4.90 -8.69 -1.69
N PHE A 21 6.20 -8.65 -2.02
CA PHE A 21 6.97 -9.81 -2.50
C PHE A 21 8.38 -9.81 -1.88
N GLY A 22 8.97 -10.98 -1.66
CA GLY A 22 10.41 -11.11 -1.38
C GLY A 22 10.87 -11.39 0.06
N MET A 23 10.00 -11.79 0.99
CA MET A 23 10.42 -12.50 2.23
C MET A 23 9.99 -13.96 2.13
N GLU A 24 10.87 -14.91 2.47
CA GLU A 24 10.47 -16.31 2.67
C GLU A 24 9.41 -16.45 3.77
N PRO A 25 8.60 -17.52 3.76
CA PRO A 25 7.96 -18.13 2.59
C PRO A 25 6.85 -17.18 2.08
N GLY A 26 6.28 -17.40 0.90
CA GLY A 26 5.34 -16.49 0.19
C GLY A 26 4.04 -16.07 0.90
N LEU A 27 3.94 -16.15 2.23
CA LEU A 27 2.83 -15.68 3.07
C LEU A 27 2.48 -14.21 2.80
N CYS A 28 3.46 -13.29 2.77
CA CYS A 28 3.18 -11.87 2.50
C CYS A 28 2.54 -11.68 1.12
N THR A 29 3.03 -12.42 0.12
CA THR A 29 2.45 -12.41 -1.23
C THR A 29 1.06 -13.03 -1.25
N ALA A 30 0.85 -14.15 -0.55
CA ALA A 30 -0.45 -14.82 -0.46
C ALA A 30 -1.49 -13.95 0.25
N GLN A 31 -1.13 -13.34 1.38
CA GLN A 31 -1.99 -12.42 2.12
C GLN A 31 -2.27 -11.14 1.32
N GLY A 32 -1.26 -10.61 0.61
CA GLY A 32 -1.44 -9.47 -0.27
C GLY A 32 -2.35 -9.76 -1.46
N ASN A 33 -2.26 -10.96 -2.05
CA ASN A 33 -3.17 -11.41 -3.10
C ASN A 33 -4.61 -11.58 -2.57
N LEU A 34 -4.76 -12.18 -1.40
CA LEU A 34 -6.07 -12.33 -0.75
C LEU A 34 -6.69 -10.96 -0.46
N TYR A 35 -5.92 -10.04 0.12
CA TYR A 35 -6.32 -8.65 0.30
C TYR A 35 -6.76 -7.99 -1.01
N SER A 36 -5.99 -8.16 -2.09
CA SER A 36 -6.32 -7.60 -3.42
C SER A 36 -7.67 -8.10 -3.93
N MET A 37 -7.96 -9.41 -3.79
CA MET A 37 -9.26 -9.99 -4.14
C MET A 37 -10.41 -9.41 -3.29
N HIS A 38 -10.21 -9.32 -1.97
CA HIS A 38 -11.21 -8.80 -1.03
C HIS A 38 -11.44 -7.29 -1.18
N ALA A 39 -10.42 -6.53 -1.58
CA ALA A 39 -10.50 -5.13 -1.92
C ALA A 39 -11.29 -4.90 -3.21
N ALA A 40 -11.08 -5.72 -4.24
CA ALA A 40 -11.88 -5.69 -5.47
C ALA A 40 -13.36 -5.99 -5.22
N ASN A 41 -13.65 -6.85 -4.23
CA ASN A 41 -15.01 -7.19 -3.81
C ASN A 41 -15.59 -6.25 -2.73
N LEU A 42 -14.91 -5.16 -2.38
CA LEU A 42 -15.36 -4.17 -1.38
C LEU A 42 -15.72 -4.77 -0.02
N THR A 43 -15.07 -5.84 0.40
CA THR A 43 -15.32 -6.42 1.72
C THR A 43 -14.87 -5.46 2.82
N PHE A 44 -15.62 -5.41 3.93
CA PHE A 44 -15.44 -4.39 4.97
C PHE A 44 -14.01 -4.29 5.49
N TRP A 45 -13.39 -5.42 5.83
CA TRP A 45 -12.02 -5.44 6.38
C TRP A 45 -10.98 -4.94 5.37
N ALA A 46 -11.15 -5.26 4.08
CA ALA A 46 -10.22 -4.86 3.04
C ALA A 46 -10.37 -3.37 2.71
N VAL A 47 -11.61 -2.86 2.68
CA VAL A 47 -11.85 -1.42 2.53
C VAL A 47 -11.32 -0.65 3.74
N GLN A 48 -11.52 -1.16 4.96
CA GLN A 48 -10.95 -0.58 6.17
C GLN A 48 -9.41 -0.52 6.13
N MET A 49 -8.75 -1.59 5.65
CA MET A 49 -7.31 -1.63 5.45
C MET A 49 -6.84 -0.67 4.34
N MET A 50 -7.63 -0.51 3.28
CA MET A 50 -7.37 0.44 2.20
C MET A 50 -7.49 1.91 2.66
N ASP A 51 -8.43 2.20 3.54
CA ASP A 51 -8.64 3.54 4.10
C ASP A 51 -7.55 3.89 5.13
N SER A 52 -7.13 2.89 5.92
CA SER A 52 -6.11 3.06 6.96
C SER A 52 -4.68 3.15 6.42
N ARG A 53 -4.42 2.83 5.15
CA ARG A 53 -3.07 2.93 4.56
C ARG A 53 -2.76 4.36 4.11
N SER A 54 -1.50 4.77 4.17
CA SER A 54 -1.12 6.04 3.55
C SER A 54 -1.07 5.91 2.02
N ASN A 55 -2.11 6.46 1.38
CA ASN A 55 -2.35 6.34 -0.06
C ASN A 55 -1.48 7.24 -0.95
N GLY A 56 -0.57 8.04 -0.39
CA GLY A 56 0.22 8.99 -1.17
C GLY A 56 1.63 9.13 -0.63
N ILE A 57 2.59 9.41 -1.51
CA ILE A 57 3.88 9.94 -1.09
C ILE A 57 3.67 11.44 -0.92
N SER A 58 3.84 11.94 0.30
CA SER A 58 3.86 13.37 0.58
C SER A 58 5.27 13.76 1.00
N GLY A 59 5.62 15.03 0.77
CA GLY A 59 6.96 15.52 1.09
C GLY A 59 8.04 15.19 0.07
N LEU A 60 7.72 14.66 -1.13
CA LEU A 60 8.74 14.39 -2.17
C LEU A 60 9.58 15.63 -2.54
N LEU A 61 8.96 16.82 -2.55
CA LEU A 61 9.64 18.08 -2.89
C LEU A 61 10.01 18.95 -1.68
N SER A 62 9.31 18.79 -0.54
CA SER A 62 9.39 19.73 0.59
C SER A 62 9.31 19.06 1.97
N GLY A 63 9.33 17.73 2.06
CA GLY A 63 9.65 17.00 3.30
C GLY A 63 8.62 16.96 4.45
N ASN A 64 7.41 17.53 4.34
CA ASN A 64 6.50 17.65 5.49
C ASN A 64 5.34 16.65 5.47
N ARG A 65 5.61 15.36 5.73
CA ARG A 65 4.56 14.34 5.90
C ARG A 65 4.16 14.21 7.37
N HIS A 66 2.88 14.41 7.65
CA HIS A 66 2.26 14.06 8.94
C HIS A 66 1.14 13.06 8.68
N ASP A 67 1.29 11.84 9.22
CA ASP A 67 0.25 10.81 9.21
C ASP A 67 -0.50 10.90 10.55
N PHE A 68 -1.77 11.34 10.50
CA PHE A 68 -2.59 11.52 11.70
C PHE A 68 -3.50 10.30 11.92
N GLY A 69 -3.03 9.32 12.70
CA GLY A 69 -3.87 8.20 13.18
C GLY A 69 -4.10 7.04 12.22
N ASN A 70 -3.77 7.19 10.93
CA ASN A 70 -3.81 6.08 9.95
C ASN A 70 -2.97 4.87 10.39
N LEU A 71 -1.82 5.11 11.04
CA LEU A 71 -0.96 4.05 11.58
C LEU A 71 -1.71 3.20 12.62
N ASP A 72 -2.37 3.85 13.58
CA ASP A 72 -3.10 3.18 14.66
C ASP A 72 -4.31 2.42 14.12
N GLN A 73 -5.05 3.04 13.19
CA GLN A 73 -6.16 2.38 12.50
C GLN A 73 -5.69 1.14 11.76
N CYS A 74 -4.58 1.23 11.01
CA CYS A 74 -4.01 0.09 10.30
C CYS A 74 -3.59 -1.01 11.29
N ALA A 75 -2.83 -0.66 12.33
CA ALA A 75 -2.32 -1.61 13.32
C ALA A 75 -3.43 -2.32 14.10
N ASN A 76 -4.60 -1.70 14.24
CA ASN A 76 -5.75 -2.28 14.92
C ASN A 76 -6.57 -3.26 14.04
N ILE A 77 -6.26 -3.37 12.74
CA ILE A 77 -6.97 -4.31 11.87
C ILE A 77 -6.53 -5.73 12.19
N SER A 78 -7.51 -6.59 12.47
CA SER A 78 -7.32 -8.01 12.75
C SER A 78 -8.36 -8.80 11.97
N VAL A 79 -7.90 -9.73 11.15
CA VAL A 79 -8.73 -10.65 10.37
C VAL A 79 -8.29 -12.08 10.67
N PRO A 80 -8.73 -12.64 11.83
CA PRO A 80 -8.24 -13.94 12.32
C PRO A 80 -8.52 -15.09 11.35
N GLU A 81 -9.63 -15.04 10.62
CA GLU A 81 -10.02 -16.05 9.61
C GLU A 81 -8.93 -16.27 8.55
N TYR A 82 -8.20 -15.22 8.20
CA TYR A 82 -7.14 -15.26 7.18
C TYR A 82 -5.74 -15.10 7.76
N ASN A 83 -5.61 -15.09 9.09
CA ASN A 83 -4.36 -14.80 9.80
C ASN A 83 -3.71 -13.47 9.37
N ILE A 84 -4.53 -12.48 8.99
CA ILE A 84 -4.07 -11.15 8.55
C ILE A 84 -4.18 -10.18 9.72
N TYR A 85 -3.10 -9.46 9.97
CA TYR A 85 -3.03 -8.41 10.97
C TYR A 85 -2.39 -7.17 10.38
N GLY A 86 -2.87 -6.01 10.81
CA GLY A 86 -2.30 -4.72 10.48
C GLY A 86 -0.81 -4.66 10.75
N ARG A 87 -0.03 -4.29 9.72
CA ARG A 87 1.42 -4.10 9.83
C ARG A 87 1.87 -2.92 8.98
N TYR A 88 2.86 -2.20 9.48
CA TYR A 88 3.56 -1.19 8.70
C TYR A 88 4.72 -1.82 7.94
N PHE A 89 4.92 -1.40 6.70
CA PHE A 89 6.06 -1.80 5.88
C PHE A 89 6.60 -0.60 5.12
N VAL A 90 7.91 -0.60 4.89
CA VAL A 90 8.60 0.41 4.09
C VAL A 90 8.90 -0.19 2.73
N VAL A 91 8.43 0.44 1.66
CA VAL A 91 8.74 0.04 0.29
C VAL A 91 9.96 0.81 -0.19
N ASN A 92 10.95 0.07 -0.70
CA ASN A 92 12.09 0.66 -1.39
C ASN A 92 11.78 0.80 -2.88
N LEU A 93 11.56 2.03 -3.34
CA LEU A 93 11.33 2.34 -4.76
C LEU A 93 12.65 2.69 -5.44
N LYS A 94 13.01 1.94 -6.49
CA LYS A 94 14.18 2.21 -7.34
C LYS A 94 13.72 2.78 -8.68
N PHE A 95 14.14 4.01 -8.99
CA PHE A 95 13.86 4.65 -10.28
C PHE A 95 15.08 4.53 -11.20
N ASN A 96 14.85 4.09 -12.43
CA ASN A 96 15.85 4.15 -13.50
C ASN A 96 15.34 5.13 -14.56
N LEU A 97 15.89 6.34 -14.56
CA LEU A 97 15.61 7.33 -15.57
C LEU A 97 16.51 7.03 -16.77
N LYS A 98 15.91 6.51 -17.85
CA LYS A 98 16.61 6.45 -19.13
C LYS A 98 16.82 7.89 -19.62
N LYS A 99 18.08 8.23 -19.82
CA LYS A 99 18.52 9.53 -20.32
C LYS A 99 18.15 9.69 -21.80
#